data_AF-A0A822BC41-F1
#
_entry.id   AF-A0A822BC41-F1
#
_cell.length_a   1.000
_cell.length_b   1.000
_cell.length_c   1.000
_cell.angle_alpha   90.00
_cell.angle_beta   90.00
_cell.angle_gamma   90.00
#
_symmetry.space_group_name_H-M   'P 1'
#
loop_
_entity.id
_entity.type
_entity.pdbx_description
1 polymer ?
#
loop_
_entity_poly.entity_id
_entity_poly.type
_entity_poly.pdbx_seq_one_letter_code
_entity_poly.pdbx_strand_id
1 'polypeptide(L)'
;ALEDINTRQQPKFYSILHSFDQLFTIIFTAELVLKWFAYGIKNYFTNGWNWLDFLIVVVSVLGSLLDWLGVADIPAFKSMRTLRALRPLKALSRFEGIRVVVNALIGAIPSIFNVLLVCLVFWLIFSIIGVQLFGGKFYKCVYHDTHDRVNISENITNKIDCLNKNFTWENSRVNFDNVVNGYLALFQVATFKGWIEIMADATDAKEIDVQPERESNVYFLVYFVLFIIFGSFFTLNLFIGVVIDNFNQQKRK
;
A
#
# COMPACT_ATOMS: atom_id res chain seq x y z
N ALA A 1 -11.82 -16.29 -1.03
CA ALA A 1 -12.40 -16.78 0.24
C ALA A 1 -12.28 -18.30 0.35
N LEU A 2 -12.59 -19.05 -0.71
CA LEU A 2 -12.51 -20.51 -0.71
C LEU A 2 -11.16 -21.09 -1.19
N GLU A 3 -10.33 -20.30 -1.86
CA GLU A 3 -8.95 -20.68 -2.17
C GLU A 3 -8.05 -20.30 -0.98
N ASP A 4 -7.83 -21.27 -0.10
CA ASP A 4 -6.88 -21.21 1.01
C ASP A 4 -5.68 -22.13 0.75
N ILE A 5 -4.75 -22.19 1.70
CA ILE A 5 -3.55 -23.05 1.58
C ILE A 5 -3.91 -24.54 1.47
N ASN A 6 -5.04 -24.96 2.04
CA ASN A 6 -5.50 -26.34 2.10
C ASN A 6 -6.22 -26.78 0.81
N THR A 7 -6.61 -25.85 -0.04
CA THR A 7 -7.34 -26.12 -1.28
C THR A 7 -6.57 -27.03 -2.24
N ARG A 8 -5.23 -27.02 -2.20
CA ARG A 8 -4.38 -27.97 -2.96
C ARG A 8 -4.53 -29.42 -2.51
N GLN A 9 -4.90 -29.66 -1.26
CA GLN A 9 -5.06 -31.00 -0.71
C GLN A 9 -6.41 -31.64 -1.10
N GLN A 10 -7.37 -30.84 -1.62
CA GLN A 10 -8.70 -31.31 -2.02
C GLN A 10 -8.89 -31.26 -3.54
N PRO A 11 -8.44 -32.29 -4.29
CA PRO A 11 -8.43 -32.27 -5.76
C PRO A 11 -9.84 -32.17 -6.38
N LYS A 12 -10.85 -32.71 -5.70
CA LYS A 12 -12.27 -32.60 -6.12
C LYS A 12 -12.76 -31.16 -6.07
N PHE A 13 -12.46 -30.45 -4.98
CA PHE A 13 -12.88 -29.08 -4.78
C PHE A 13 -12.19 -28.12 -5.78
N TYR A 14 -10.89 -28.32 -6.00
CA TYR A 14 -10.13 -27.58 -7.02
C TYR A 14 -10.73 -27.74 -8.43
N SER A 15 -11.08 -28.97 -8.81
CA SER A 15 -11.66 -29.26 -10.14
C SER A 15 -13.04 -28.61 -10.32
N ILE A 16 -13.86 -28.58 -9.26
CA ILE A 16 -15.16 -27.90 -9.27
C ILE A 16 -14.97 -26.38 -9.42
N LEU A 17 -14.06 -25.78 -8.65
CA LEU A 17 -13.76 -24.34 -8.76
C LEU A 17 -13.29 -23.96 -10.16
N HIS A 18 -12.36 -24.74 -10.74
CA HIS A 18 -11.87 -24.51 -12.10
C HIS A 18 -13.00 -24.58 -13.14
N SER A 19 -13.92 -25.53 -12.97
CA SER A 19 -15.06 -25.70 -13.88
C SER A 19 -16.02 -24.50 -13.81
N PHE A 20 -16.32 -24.01 -12.60
CA PHE A 20 -17.12 -22.80 -12.42
C PHE A 20 -16.45 -21.56 -13.02
N ASP A 21 -15.14 -21.42 -12.84
CA ASP A 21 -14.37 -20.31 -13.38
C ASP A 21 -14.40 -20.25 -14.92
N GLN A 22 -14.28 -21.40 -15.56
CA GLN A 22 -14.38 -21.52 -17.01
C GLN A 22 -15.79 -21.19 -17.50
N LEU A 23 -16.83 -21.70 -16.81
CA LEU A 23 -18.22 -21.39 -17.10
C LEU A 23 -18.50 -19.89 -17.02
N PHE A 24 -18.09 -19.23 -15.93
CA PHE A 24 -18.29 -17.79 -15.76
C PHE A 24 -17.57 -16.97 -16.83
N THR A 25 -16.35 -17.37 -17.21
CA THR A 25 -15.58 -16.70 -18.27
C THR A 25 -16.32 -16.77 -19.62
N ILE A 26 -16.89 -17.93 -19.95
CA ILE A 26 -17.69 -18.10 -21.18
C ILE A 26 -18.94 -17.22 -21.15
N ILE A 27 -19.70 -17.26 -20.05
CA ILE A 27 -20.92 -16.45 -19.89
C ILE A 27 -20.61 -14.96 -20.02
N PHE A 28 -19.53 -14.47 -19.40
CA PHE A 28 -19.17 -13.06 -19.47
C PHE A 28 -18.64 -12.63 -20.84
N THR A 29 -17.95 -13.53 -21.53
CA THR A 29 -17.53 -13.28 -22.92
C THR A 29 -18.76 -13.19 -23.84
N ALA A 30 -19.75 -14.07 -23.66
CA ALA A 30 -21.01 -13.99 -24.38
C ALA A 30 -21.77 -12.70 -24.08
N GLU A 31 -21.85 -12.28 -22.81
CA GLU A 31 -22.46 -11.00 -22.41
C GLU A 31 -21.76 -9.80 -23.08
N LEU A 32 -20.44 -9.80 -23.17
CA LEU A 32 -19.65 -8.76 -23.83
C LEU A 32 -19.99 -8.66 -25.33
N VAL A 33 -20.00 -9.80 -26.01
CA VAL A 33 -20.32 -9.89 -27.44
C VAL A 33 -21.75 -9.39 -27.70
N LEU A 34 -22.71 -9.78 -26.86
CA LEU A 34 -24.09 -9.28 -26.94
C LEU A 34 -24.16 -7.76 -26.73
N LYS A 35 -23.42 -7.20 -25.77
CA LYS A 35 -23.34 -5.74 -25.53
C LYS A 35 -22.74 -5.00 -26.74
N TRP A 36 -21.76 -5.58 -27.43
CA TRP A 36 -21.20 -5.00 -28.65
C TRP A 36 -22.19 -4.98 -29.80
N PHE A 37 -22.97 -6.04 -30.00
CA PHE A 37 -24.02 -6.06 -31.02
C PHE A 37 -25.17 -5.10 -30.68
N ALA A 38 -25.55 -4.98 -29.41
CA ALA A 38 -26.67 -4.13 -28.99
C ALA A 38 -26.33 -2.64 -28.99
N TYR A 39 -25.19 -2.24 -28.43
CA TYR A 39 -24.82 -0.82 -28.28
C TYR A 39 -23.92 -0.29 -29.40
N GLY A 40 -23.20 -1.16 -30.10
CA GLY A 40 -22.13 -0.80 -31.01
C GLY A 40 -20.82 -0.47 -30.27
N ILE A 41 -19.69 -0.74 -30.93
CA ILE A 41 -18.34 -0.64 -30.34
C ILE A 41 -18.06 0.78 -29.81
N LYS A 42 -18.43 1.83 -30.56
CA LYS A 42 -18.17 3.22 -30.15
C LYS A 42 -18.90 3.60 -28.87
N ASN A 43 -20.21 3.35 -28.79
CA ASN A 43 -21.01 3.72 -27.62
C ASN A 43 -20.68 2.85 -26.41
N TYR A 44 -20.26 1.60 -26.62
CA TYR A 44 -19.81 0.72 -25.55
C TYR A 44 -18.63 1.32 -24.77
N PHE A 45 -17.61 1.82 -25.49
CA PHE A 45 -16.39 2.36 -24.89
C PHE A 45 -16.52 3.78 -24.31
N THR A 46 -17.64 4.47 -24.52
CA THR A 46 -17.90 5.77 -23.90
C THR A 46 -18.24 5.66 -22.41
N ASN A 47 -18.76 4.51 -21.96
CA ASN A 47 -19.16 4.29 -20.56
C ASN A 47 -18.03 3.65 -19.74
N GLY A 48 -17.58 4.31 -18.67
CA GLY A 48 -16.51 3.82 -17.79
C GLY A 48 -16.80 2.46 -17.14
N TRP A 49 -18.07 2.15 -16.84
CA TRP A 49 -18.46 0.86 -16.27
C TRP A 49 -18.33 -0.30 -17.27
N ASN A 50 -18.61 -0.02 -18.55
CA ASN A 50 -18.39 -0.98 -19.63
C ASN A 50 -16.89 -1.22 -19.86
N TRP A 51 -16.06 -0.17 -19.69
CA TRP A 51 -14.59 -0.31 -19.79
C TRP A 51 -14.03 -1.25 -18.70
N LEU A 52 -14.54 -1.14 -17.47
CA LEU A 52 -14.20 -2.05 -16.36
C LEU A 52 -14.64 -3.49 -16.69
N ASP A 53 -15.90 -3.69 -17.11
CA ASP A 53 -16.42 -5.01 -17.51
C ASP A 53 -15.56 -5.65 -18.62
N PHE A 54 -15.16 -4.87 -19.62
CA PHE A 54 -14.30 -5.31 -20.71
C PHE A 54 -12.92 -5.78 -20.22
N LEU A 55 -12.25 -5.00 -19.35
CA LEU A 55 -10.94 -5.34 -18.81
C LEU A 55 -10.99 -6.69 -18.07
N ILE A 56 -12.02 -6.92 -17.25
CA ILE A 56 -12.18 -8.19 -16.50
C ILE A 56 -12.33 -9.38 -17.46
N VAL A 57 -13.12 -9.23 -18.53
CA VAL A 57 -13.30 -10.29 -19.53
C VAL A 57 -11.99 -10.56 -20.27
N VAL A 58 -11.27 -9.52 -20.71
CA VAL A 58 -9.99 -9.66 -21.41
C VAL A 58 -8.95 -10.40 -20.55
N VAL A 59 -8.78 -10.00 -19.29
CA VAL A 59 -7.85 -10.68 -18.37
C VAL A 59 -8.24 -12.15 -18.15
N SER A 60 -9.54 -12.43 -18.07
CA SER A 60 -10.05 -13.81 -17.87
C SER A 60 -9.83 -14.68 -19.11
N VAL A 61 -10.13 -14.16 -20.30
CA VAL A 61 -9.96 -14.88 -21.58
C VAL A 61 -8.48 -15.12 -21.87
N LEU A 62 -7.62 -14.11 -21.68
CA LEU A 62 -6.17 -14.27 -21.86
C LEU A 62 -5.61 -15.33 -20.91
N GLY A 63 -6.02 -15.33 -19.65
CA GLY A 63 -5.61 -16.34 -18.68
C GLY A 63 -6.03 -17.75 -19.08
N SER A 64 -7.29 -17.94 -19.49
CA SER A 64 -7.80 -19.25 -19.92
C SER A 64 -7.18 -19.74 -21.23
N LEU A 65 -6.90 -18.83 -22.18
CA LEU A 65 -6.26 -19.18 -23.45
C LEU A 65 -4.81 -19.65 -23.24
N LEU A 66 -4.08 -19.01 -22.33
CA LEU A 66 -2.71 -19.40 -21.98
C LEU A 66 -2.65 -20.75 -21.26
N ASP A 67 -3.60 -21.02 -20.37
CA ASP A 67 -3.75 -22.32 -19.72
C ASP A 67 -4.02 -23.44 -20.76
N TRP A 68 -4.81 -23.16 -21.82
CA TRP A 68 -5.08 -24.10 -22.91
C TRP A 68 -3.86 -24.36 -23.81
N LEU A 69 -3.05 -23.34 -24.10
CA LEU A 69 -1.85 -23.46 -24.93
C LEU A 69 -0.65 -24.13 -24.22
N GLY A 70 -0.77 -24.47 -22.92
CA GLY A 70 0.28 -25.14 -22.17
C GLY A 70 1.51 -24.28 -21.85
N VAL A 71 1.45 -22.96 -22.07
CA VAL A 71 2.56 -22.01 -21.84
C VAL A 71 2.50 -21.34 -20.47
N ALA A 72 1.71 -21.92 -19.55
CA ALA A 72 1.31 -21.29 -18.30
C ALA A 72 2.42 -21.20 -17.23
N ASP A 73 3.58 -21.82 -17.46
CA ASP A 73 4.69 -21.88 -16.49
C ASP A 73 5.70 -20.73 -16.59
N ILE A 74 5.52 -19.81 -17.55
CA ILE A 74 6.38 -18.61 -17.62
C ILE A 74 6.01 -17.65 -16.46
N PRO A 75 7.00 -17.16 -15.67
CA PRO A 75 6.75 -16.36 -14.48
C PRO A 75 5.89 -15.10 -14.71
N ALA A 76 5.96 -14.49 -15.90
CA ALA A 76 5.11 -13.35 -16.28
C ALA A 76 3.61 -13.71 -16.35
N PHE A 77 3.28 -14.95 -16.72
CA PHE A 77 1.89 -15.42 -16.84
C PHE A 77 1.32 -15.92 -15.50
N LYS A 78 2.18 -16.20 -14.51
CA LYS A 78 1.76 -16.52 -13.14
C LYS A 78 1.06 -15.33 -12.47
N SER A 79 1.48 -14.09 -12.77
CA SER A 79 0.83 -12.87 -12.29
C SER A 79 -0.56 -12.64 -12.90
N MET A 80 -0.86 -13.20 -14.07
CA MET A 80 -2.20 -13.06 -14.67
C MET A 80 -3.27 -13.84 -13.88
N ARG A 81 -2.86 -14.88 -13.16
CA ARG A 81 -3.74 -15.64 -12.26
C ARG A 81 -4.15 -14.83 -11.03
N THR A 82 -3.29 -13.95 -10.50
CA THR A 82 -3.65 -13.10 -9.35
C THR A 82 -4.64 -12.01 -9.73
N LEU A 83 -4.65 -11.55 -10.99
CA LEU A 83 -5.64 -10.59 -11.49
C LEU A 83 -7.07 -11.15 -11.53
N ARG A 84 -7.28 -12.47 -11.44
CA ARG A 84 -8.61 -13.07 -11.27
C ARG A 84 -9.29 -12.60 -9.96
N ALA A 85 -8.51 -12.13 -8.97
CA ALA A 85 -9.02 -11.49 -7.76
C ALA A 85 -9.82 -10.20 -8.03
N LEU A 86 -9.75 -9.64 -9.25
CA LEU A 86 -10.53 -8.46 -9.66
C LEU A 86 -11.96 -8.79 -10.10
N ARG A 87 -12.32 -10.06 -10.35
CA ARG A 87 -13.66 -10.47 -10.79
C ARG A 87 -14.81 -10.00 -9.86
N PRO A 88 -14.66 -9.99 -8.51
CA PRO A 88 -15.65 -9.41 -7.61
C PRO A 88 -15.96 -7.93 -7.90
N LEU A 89 -15.07 -7.17 -8.54
CA LEU A 89 -15.30 -5.78 -8.92
C LEU A 89 -16.45 -5.63 -9.94
N LYS A 90 -16.79 -6.67 -10.71
CA LYS A 90 -17.99 -6.66 -11.56
C LYS A 90 -19.28 -6.50 -10.75
N ALA A 91 -19.30 -6.92 -9.48
CA ALA A 91 -20.44 -6.65 -8.61
C ALA A 91 -20.68 -5.13 -8.44
N LEU A 92 -19.60 -4.32 -8.47
CA LEU A 92 -19.69 -2.86 -8.37
C LEU A 92 -20.42 -2.25 -9.56
N SER A 93 -20.24 -2.78 -10.78
CA SER A 93 -20.93 -2.29 -11.98
C SER A 93 -22.40 -2.75 -12.05
N ARG A 94 -22.77 -3.81 -11.34
CA ARG A 94 -24.12 -4.39 -11.32
C ARG A 94 -25.03 -3.72 -10.29
N PHE A 95 -24.54 -3.49 -9.07
CA PHE A 95 -25.37 -2.93 -7.99
C PHE A 95 -25.51 -1.41 -8.11
N GLU A 96 -26.74 -0.93 -8.31
CA GLU A 96 -27.04 0.51 -8.42
C GLU A 96 -26.65 1.28 -7.16
N GLY A 97 -26.90 0.72 -5.97
CA GLY A 97 -26.52 1.35 -4.70
C GLY A 97 -25.01 1.58 -4.58
N ILE A 98 -24.18 0.62 -5.02
CA ILE A 98 -22.72 0.77 -4.97
C ILE A 98 -22.23 1.79 -6.01
N ARG A 99 -22.83 1.81 -7.20
CA ARG A 99 -22.50 2.80 -8.24
C ARG A 99 -22.70 4.24 -7.75
N VAL A 100 -23.77 4.51 -6.99
CA VAL A 100 -24.02 5.83 -6.41
C VAL A 100 -22.89 6.23 -5.45
N VAL A 101 -22.47 5.32 -4.57
CA VAL A 101 -21.37 5.56 -3.62
C VAL A 101 -20.05 5.80 -4.34
N VAL A 102 -19.70 4.95 -5.32
CA VAL A 102 -18.45 5.09 -6.09
C VAL A 102 -18.44 6.39 -6.89
N ASN A 103 -19.54 6.76 -7.54
CA ASN A 103 -19.64 8.02 -8.26
C ASN A 103 -19.50 9.24 -7.33
N ALA A 104 -20.06 9.16 -6.11
CA ALA A 104 -19.89 10.20 -5.10
C ALA A 104 -18.42 10.32 -4.65
N LEU A 105 -17.74 9.20 -4.43
CA LEU A 105 -16.31 9.17 -4.08
C LEU A 105 -15.45 9.74 -5.21
N ILE A 106 -15.69 9.32 -6.47
CA ILE A 106 -14.96 9.84 -7.64
C ILE A 106 -15.19 11.34 -7.80
N GLY A 107 -16.40 11.83 -7.55
CA GLY A 107 -16.71 13.26 -7.55
C GLY A 107 -15.92 14.07 -6.52
N ALA A 108 -15.53 13.47 -5.39
CA ALA A 108 -14.72 14.11 -4.36
C ALA A 108 -13.19 14.05 -4.63
N ILE A 109 -12.73 13.19 -5.54
CA ILE A 109 -11.29 13.01 -5.84
C ILE A 109 -10.60 14.34 -6.23
N PRO A 110 -11.15 15.19 -7.12
CA PRO A 110 -10.46 16.43 -7.52
C PRO A 110 -10.21 17.37 -6.34
N SER A 111 -11.20 17.51 -5.45
CA SER A 111 -11.10 18.33 -4.24
C SER A 111 -10.06 17.77 -3.27
N ILE A 112 -10.06 16.45 -3.06
CA ILE A 112 -9.09 15.76 -2.19
C ILE A 112 -7.68 15.88 -2.76
N PHE A 113 -7.50 15.76 -4.09
CA PHE A 113 -6.19 15.82 -4.73
C PHE A 113 -5.47 17.15 -4.49
N ASN A 114 -6.20 18.27 -4.51
CA ASN A 114 -5.63 19.59 -4.21
C ASN A 114 -5.05 19.65 -2.80
N VAL A 115 -5.77 19.12 -1.80
CA VAL A 115 -5.29 19.08 -0.41
C VAL A 115 -4.15 18.08 -0.24
N LEU A 116 -4.23 16.93 -0.89
CA LEU A 116 -3.18 15.91 -0.88
C LEU A 116 -1.86 16.47 -1.43
N LEU A 117 -1.89 17.25 -2.52
CA LEU A 117 -0.70 17.85 -3.11
C LEU A 117 0.00 18.79 -2.12
N VAL A 118 -0.76 19.65 -1.44
CA VAL A 118 -0.21 20.55 -0.41
C VAL A 118 0.39 19.75 0.74
N CYS A 119 -0.29 18.69 1.19
CA CYS A 119 0.18 17.79 2.23
C CYS A 119 1.50 17.10 1.83
N LEU A 120 1.60 16.59 0.59
CA LEU A 120 2.80 15.94 0.07
C LEU A 120 3.99 16.90 0.01
N VAL A 121 3.81 18.15 -0.44
CA VAL A 121 4.89 19.15 -0.46
C VAL A 121 5.34 19.49 0.96
N PHE A 122 4.42 19.61 1.90
CA PHE A 122 4.77 19.84 3.30
C PHE A 122 5.55 18.66 3.91
N TRP A 123 5.08 17.43 3.68
CA TRP A 123 5.76 16.21 4.13
C TRP A 123 7.14 16.04 3.47
N LEU A 124 7.34 16.58 2.25
CA LEU A 124 8.64 16.55 1.58
C LEU A 124 9.69 17.28 2.40
N ILE A 125 9.35 18.45 2.92
CA ILE A 125 10.26 19.29 3.71
C ILE A 125 10.71 18.53 4.96
N PHE A 126 9.76 17.95 5.70
CA PHE A 126 10.06 17.14 6.87
C PHE A 126 10.87 15.89 6.51
N SER A 127 10.54 15.21 5.41
CA SER A 127 11.28 14.04 4.98
C SER A 127 12.74 14.37 4.66
N ILE A 128 13.02 15.48 3.96
CA ILE A 128 14.38 15.93 3.66
C ILE A 128 15.14 16.27 4.96
N ILE A 129 14.50 16.98 5.89
CA ILE A 129 15.09 17.29 7.20
C ILE A 129 15.38 15.98 7.97
N GLY A 130 14.44 15.04 7.98
CA GLY A 130 14.60 13.74 8.63
C GLY A 130 15.76 12.93 8.04
N VAL A 131 15.93 12.93 6.72
CA VAL A 131 17.07 12.28 6.06
C VAL A 131 18.39 12.91 6.49
N GLN A 132 18.46 14.23 6.58
CA GLN A 132 19.67 14.93 7.03
C GLN A 132 19.98 14.66 8.52
N LEU A 133 18.96 14.50 9.35
CA LEU A 133 19.13 14.27 10.78
C LEU A 133 19.46 12.81 11.13
N PHE A 134 18.78 11.86 10.47
CA PHE A 134 18.71 10.45 10.88
C PHE A 134 19.25 9.45 9.84
N GLY A 135 19.59 9.89 8.63
CA GLY A 135 20.07 9.02 7.56
C GLY A 135 21.29 8.19 8.00
N GLY A 136 21.19 6.87 7.90
CA GLY A 136 22.25 5.93 8.28
C GLY A 136 22.46 5.73 9.78
N LYS A 137 21.65 6.35 10.65
CA LYS A 137 21.82 6.29 12.12
C LYS A 137 20.90 5.31 12.83
N PHE A 138 19.96 4.68 12.12
CA PHE A 138 18.98 3.72 12.68
C PHE A 138 19.50 2.28 12.71
N TYR A 139 20.78 2.08 12.41
CA TYR A 139 21.39 0.77 12.50
C TYR A 139 21.70 0.41 13.95
N LYS A 140 21.53 -0.87 14.29
CA LYS A 140 21.79 -1.42 15.61
C LYS A 140 22.34 -2.84 15.51
N CYS A 141 23.17 -3.19 16.48
CA CYS A 141 23.64 -4.55 16.68
C CYS A 141 22.53 -5.42 17.30
N VAL A 142 22.21 -6.56 16.69
CA VAL A 142 21.18 -7.49 17.14
C VAL A 142 21.69 -8.93 17.24
N TYR A 143 21.02 -9.75 18.05
CA TYR A 143 21.28 -11.19 18.13
C TYR A 143 20.80 -11.91 16.87
N HIS A 144 21.54 -12.93 16.43
CA HIS A 144 21.22 -13.71 15.21
C HIS A 144 19.86 -14.42 15.27
N ASP A 145 19.46 -14.93 16.45
CA ASP A 145 18.28 -15.79 16.58
C ASP A 145 16.99 -15.00 16.86
N THR A 146 17.07 -13.99 17.74
CA THR A 146 15.88 -13.24 18.18
C THR A 146 15.68 -11.92 17.46
N HIS A 147 16.70 -11.41 16.76
CA HIS A 147 16.72 -10.05 16.19
C HIS A 147 16.49 -8.93 17.22
N ASP A 148 16.67 -9.21 18.51
CA ASP A 148 16.62 -8.20 19.56
C ASP A 148 17.94 -7.43 19.66
N ARG A 149 17.86 -6.16 20.05
CA ARG A 149 19.03 -5.31 20.28
C ARG A 149 19.90 -5.89 21.40
N VAL A 150 21.21 -5.93 21.15
CA VAL A 150 22.18 -6.43 22.12
C VAL A 150 22.21 -5.54 23.37
N ASN A 151 22.32 -6.17 24.55
CA ASN A 151 22.35 -5.49 25.83
C ASN A 151 23.64 -4.68 26.05
N ILE A 152 23.56 -3.63 26.88
CA ILE A 152 24.70 -2.75 27.23
C ILE A 152 25.86 -3.54 27.87
N SER A 153 25.57 -4.67 28.53
CA SER A 153 26.55 -5.55 29.18
C SER A 153 27.62 -6.10 28.23
N GLU A 154 27.35 -6.12 26.93
CA GLU A 154 28.30 -6.63 25.94
C GLU A 154 29.34 -5.60 25.47
N ASN A 155 29.29 -4.35 25.97
CA ASN A 155 30.28 -3.30 25.67
C ASN A 155 30.62 -3.19 24.17
N ILE A 156 29.58 -3.01 23.34
CA ILE A 156 29.69 -2.82 21.89
C ILE A 156 29.54 -1.34 21.61
N THR A 157 30.55 -0.72 21.02
CA THR A 157 30.55 0.73 20.76
C THR A 157 30.23 1.05 19.31
N ASN A 158 30.78 0.28 18.38
CA ASN A 158 30.68 0.54 16.94
C ASN A 158 30.28 -0.72 16.18
N LYS A 159 29.92 -0.54 14.91
CA LYS A 159 29.64 -1.63 13.96
C LYS A 159 30.75 -2.67 13.87
N ILE A 160 32.01 -2.24 13.89
CA ILE A 160 33.17 -3.14 13.80
C ILE A 160 33.20 -4.09 15.00
N ASP A 161 32.91 -3.60 16.20
CA ASP A 161 32.84 -4.41 17.42
C ASP A 161 31.70 -5.44 17.34
N CYS A 162 30.55 -5.01 16.80
CA CYS A 162 29.39 -5.89 16.58
C CYS A 162 29.76 -7.08 15.66
N LEU A 163 30.40 -6.80 14.53
CA LEU A 163 30.81 -7.82 13.57
C LEU A 163 31.93 -8.72 14.12
N ASN A 164 32.88 -8.16 14.88
CA ASN A 164 33.95 -8.93 15.52
C ASN A 164 33.43 -9.92 16.56
N LYS A 165 32.30 -9.62 17.20
CA LYS A 165 31.64 -10.52 18.16
C LYS A 165 30.63 -11.47 17.51
N ASN A 166 30.59 -11.52 16.17
CA ASN A 166 29.71 -12.39 15.39
C ASN A 166 28.21 -12.10 15.59
N PHE A 167 27.86 -10.82 15.74
CA PHE A 167 26.47 -10.34 15.72
C PHE A 167 26.11 -9.70 14.38
N THR A 168 24.82 -9.47 14.17
CA THR A 168 24.32 -8.83 12.95
C THR A 168 24.10 -7.33 13.16
N TRP A 169 24.57 -6.54 12.20
CA TRP A 169 24.32 -5.10 12.14
C TRP A 169 23.12 -4.83 11.25
N GLU A 170 21.95 -4.66 11.86
CA GLU A 170 20.66 -4.56 11.17
C GLU A 170 20.12 -3.13 11.20
N ASN A 171 19.45 -2.71 10.13
CA ASN A 171 18.76 -1.43 10.05
C ASN A 171 17.30 -1.59 10.47
N SER A 172 16.72 -0.59 11.12
CA SER A 172 15.28 -0.55 11.33
C SER A 172 14.52 -0.57 10.00
N ARG A 173 13.43 -1.36 9.95
CA ARG A 173 12.62 -1.58 8.75
C ARG A 173 12.03 -0.29 8.17
N VAL A 174 11.75 0.68 9.03
CA VAL A 174 11.24 2.00 8.70
C VAL A 174 12.27 3.01 9.17
N ASN A 175 12.86 3.75 8.24
CA ASN A 175 14.01 4.61 8.50
C ASN A 175 13.98 5.89 7.64
N PHE A 176 15.02 6.72 7.77
CA PHE A 176 15.18 7.98 7.05
C PHE A 176 16.39 7.95 6.10
N ASP A 177 16.77 6.79 5.55
CA ASP A 177 17.93 6.71 4.64
C ASP A 177 17.68 7.39 3.29
N ASN A 178 16.42 7.43 2.86
CA ASN A 178 15.98 8.05 1.63
C ASN A 178 14.67 8.81 1.86
N VAL A 179 14.38 9.81 1.03
CA VAL A 179 13.17 10.63 1.13
C VAL A 179 11.90 9.78 1.09
N VAL A 180 11.85 8.72 0.27
CA VAL A 180 10.67 7.83 0.18
C VAL A 180 10.47 7.03 1.48
N ASN A 181 11.54 6.52 2.08
CA ASN A 181 11.46 5.84 3.38
C ASN A 181 11.05 6.83 4.48
N GLY A 182 11.57 8.07 4.42
CA GLY A 182 11.15 9.16 5.29
C GLY A 182 9.66 9.48 5.17
N TYR A 183 9.08 9.43 3.96
CA TYR A 183 7.62 9.56 3.78
C TYR A 183 6.85 8.43 4.47
N LEU A 184 7.31 7.18 4.36
CA LEU A 184 6.67 6.05 5.04
C LEU A 184 6.77 6.17 6.57
N ALA A 185 7.92 6.62 7.08
CA ALA A 185 8.13 6.88 8.50
C ALA A 185 7.19 7.99 9.01
N LEU A 186 7.12 9.12 8.29
CA LEU A 186 6.22 10.22 8.61
C LEU A 186 4.75 9.83 8.50
N PHE A 187 4.37 8.96 7.56
CA PHE A 187 3.02 8.41 7.48
C PHE A 187 2.64 7.59 8.73
N GLN A 188 3.56 6.77 9.24
CA GLN A 188 3.36 6.00 10.47
C GLN A 188 3.23 6.91 11.70
N VAL A 189 4.04 7.97 11.76
CA VAL A 189 3.94 9.01 12.80
C VAL A 189 2.60 9.75 12.72
N ALA A 190 2.17 10.15 11.52
CA ALA A 190 0.92 10.87 11.31
C ALA A 190 -0.33 10.03 11.65
N THR A 191 -0.27 8.71 11.46
CA THR A 191 -1.35 7.78 11.80
C THR A 191 -1.28 7.27 13.25
N PHE A 192 -0.24 7.64 14.00
CA PHE A 192 0.05 7.11 15.33
C PHE A 192 0.09 5.57 15.39
N LYS A 193 0.60 4.93 14.34
CA LYS A 193 0.81 3.48 14.26
C LYS A 193 2.28 3.18 13.94
N GLY A 194 2.97 2.48 14.83
CA GLY A 194 4.42 2.21 14.69
C GLY A 194 5.33 3.40 15.05
N TRP A 195 4.76 4.55 15.44
CA TRP A 195 5.49 5.77 15.73
C TRP A 195 6.46 5.68 16.92
N ILE A 196 6.14 4.84 17.91
CA ILE A 196 6.95 4.69 19.13
C ILE A 196 8.33 4.13 18.77
N GLU A 197 8.39 3.13 17.90
CA GLU A 197 9.67 2.52 17.47
C GLU A 197 10.53 3.53 16.72
N ILE A 198 9.92 4.31 15.81
CA ILE A 198 10.62 5.34 15.03
C ILE A 198 11.18 6.45 15.94
N MET A 199 10.37 6.92 16.90
CA MET A 199 10.82 7.95 17.84
C MET A 199 11.89 7.43 18.80
N ALA A 200 11.77 6.18 19.26
CA ALA A 200 12.78 5.55 20.11
C ALA A 200 14.11 5.35 19.38
N ASP A 201 14.09 4.85 18.14
CA ASP A 201 15.29 4.72 17.32
C ASP A 201 15.91 6.10 17.03
N ALA A 202 15.09 7.14 16.85
CA ALA A 202 15.57 8.51 16.67
C ALA A 202 16.18 9.13 17.94
N THR A 203 15.59 8.90 19.12
CA THR A 203 16.15 9.40 20.39
C THR A 203 17.43 8.68 20.78
N ASP A 204 17.56 7.42 20.37
CA ASP A 204 18.72 6.59 20.69
C ASP A 204 19.85 6.74 19.66
N ALA A 205 19.55 7.30 18.48
CA ALA A 205 20.50 7.50 17.40
C ALA A 205 21.63 8.45 17.78
N LYS A 206 22.87 8.09 17.42
CA LYS A 206 24.07 8.92 17.59
C LYS A 206 24.65 9.33 16.24
N GLU A 207 25.80 8.78 15.89
CA GLU A 207 26.49 8.97 14.61
C GLU A 207 26.35 7.70 13.75
N ILE A 208 26.80 7.80 12.51
CA ILE A 208 26.77 6.68 11.56
C ILE A 208 27.75 5.60 12.05
N ASP A 209 27.35 4.33 11.95
CA ASP A 209 28.13 3.15 12.37
C ASP A 209 28.47 3.07 13.88
N VAL A 210 27.84 3.90 14.72
CA VAL A 210 27.94 3.86 16.18
C VAL A 210 26.71 3.19 16.77
N GLN A 211 26.90 2.32 17.78
CA GLN A 211 25.79 1.66 18.46
C GLN A 211 24.90 2.72 19.14
N PRO A 212 23.58 2.71 18.90
CA PRO A 212 22.68 3.65 19.56
C PRO A 212 22.74 3.48 21.08
N GLU A 213 22.51 4.54 21.83
CA GLU A 213 22.43 4.53 23.30
C GLU A 213 21.10 5.12 23.73
N ARG A 214 20.46 4.48 24.70
CA ARG A 214 19.12 4.87 25.13
C ARG A 214 19.07 6.34 25.56
N GLU A 215 18.14 7.10 24.99
CA GLU A 215 17.89 8.49 25.34
C GLU A 215 19.11 9.42 25.16
N SER A 216 20.05 9.07 24.27
CA SER A 216 21.24 9.89 24.02
C SER A 216 20.92 11.26 23.43
N ASN A 217 19.89 11.35 22.58
CA ASN A 217 19.52 12.57 21.86
C ASN A 217 18.01 12.85 21.96
N VAL A 218 17.53 13.05 23.20
CA VAL A 218 16.11 13.32 23.50
C VAL A 218 15.55 14.53 22.74
N TYR A 219 16.40 15.50 22.40
CA TYR A 219 16.00 16.71 21.66
C TYR A 219 15.36 16.41 20.29
N PHE A 220 15.66 15.26 19.67
CA PHE A 220 15.03 14.86 18.42
C PHE A 220 13.53 14.61 18.53
N LEU A 221 12.97 14.44 19.73
CA LEU A 221 11.51 14.42 19.92
C LEU A 221 10.83 15.70 19.45
N VAL A 222 11.50 16.85 19.54
CA VAL A 222 10.96 18.14 19.09
C VAL A 222 10.61 18.11 17.61
N TYR A 223 11.43 17.45 16.78
CA TYR A 223 11.16 17.28 15.35
C TYR A 223 9.81 16.58 15.11
N PHE A 224 9.54 15.50 15.84
CA PHE A 224 8.29 14.76 15.69
C PHE A 224 7.09 15.50 16.28
N VAL A 225 7.26 16.19 17.41
CA VAL A 225 6.20 17.03 17.99
C VAL A 225 5.78 18.13 17.02
N LEU A 226 6.75 18.83 16.41
CA LEU A 226 6.47 19.84 15.38
C LEU A 226 5.75 19.21 14.18
N PHE A 227 6.23 18.07 13.69
CA PHE A 227 5.57 17.35 12.59
C PHE A 227 4.12 16.98 12.93
N ILE A 228 3.84 16.50 14.14
CA ILE A 228 2.48 16.12 14.56
C ILE A 228 1.58 17.35 14.67
N ILE A 229 2.06 18.46 15.23
CA ILE A 229 1.28 19.70 15.34
C ILE A 229 0.89 20.18 13.94
N PHE A 230 1.86 20.34 13.04
CA PHE A 230 1.55 20.78 11.68
C PHE A 230 0.77 19.73 10.89
N GLY A 231 1.09 18.44 11.06
CA GLY A 231 0.38 17.32 10.43
C GLY A 231 -1.09 17.26 10.82
N SER A 232 -1.42 17.52 12.09
CA SER A 232 -2.80 17.59 12.59
C SER A 232 -3.58 18.75 11.97
N PHE A 233 -2.91 19.88 11.68
CA PHE A 233 -3.53 20.99 10.97
C PHE A 233 -3.94 20.56 9.55
N PHE A 234 -3.11 19.78 8.85
CA PHE A 234 -3.46 19.25 7.54
C PHE A 234 -4.58 18.21 7.56
N THR A 235 -4.62 17.31 8.56
CA THR A 235 -5.70 16.34 8.68
C THR A 235 -7.05 17.03 8.97
N LEU A 236 -7.04 18.08 9.79
CA LEU A 236 -8.22 18.92 10.03
C LEU A 236 -8.65 19.67 8.76
N ASN A 237 -7.71 20.27 8.01
CA ASN A 237 -8.03 20.95 6.76
C ASN A 237 -8.58 20.00 5.69
N LEU A 238 -8.09 18.77 5.62
CA LEU A 238 -8.64 17.72 4.74
C LEU A 238 -10.09 17.38 5.12
N PHE A 239 -10.35 17.18 6.42
CA PHE A 239 -11.69 16.90 6.91
C PHE A 239 -12.67 18.04 6.60
N ILE A 240 -12.26 19.29 6.88
CA ILE A 240 -13.05 20.49 6.57
C ILE A 240 -13.28 20.60 5.05
N GLY A 241 -12.26 20.35 4.23
CA GLY A 241 -12.37 20.38 2.78
C GLY A 241 -13.42 19.41 2.24
N VAL A 242 -13.41 18.16 2.72
CA VAL A 242 -14.40 17.14 2.32
C VAL A 242 -15.81 17.50 2.80
N VAL A 243 -15.95 17.98 4.03
CA VAL A 243 -17.25 18.37 4.60
C VAL A 243 -17.84 19.57 3.84
N ILE A 244 -17.03 20.59 3.54
CA ILE A 244 -17.47 21.76 2.79
C ILE A 244 -17.84 21.39 1.36
N ASP A 245 -17.07 20.53 0.70
CA ASP A 245 -17.40 20.09 -0.66
C ASP A 245 -18.71 19.29 -0.67
N ASN A 246 -18.92 18.40 0.30
CA ASN A 246 -20.18 17.68 0.47
C ASN A 246 -21.36 18.65 0.69
N PHE A 247 -21.18 19.64 1.56
CA PHE A 247 -22.19 20.67 1.82
C PHE A 247 -22.49 21.52 0.58
N ASN A 248 -21.48 21.90 -0.19
CA ASN A 248 -21.64 22.63 -1.44
C ASN A 248 -22.35 21.79 -2.51
N GLN A 249 -22.12 20.48 -2.56
CA GLN A 249 -22.83 19.57 -3.45
C GLN A 249 -24.30 19.41 -3.05
N GLN A 250 -24.62 19.35 -1.75
CA GLN A 250 -26.00 19.34 -1.26
C GLN A 250 -26.72 20.65 -1.55
N LYS A 251 -26.05 21.80 -1.40
CA LYS A 251 -26.62 23.12 -1.69
C LYS A 251 -26.89 23.36 -3.19
N ARG A 252 -26.19 22.66 -4.08
CA ARG A 252 -26.36 22.75 -5.54
C ARG A 252 -27.47 21.82 -6.08
N LYS A 253 -27.94 20.87 -5.27
CA LYS A 253 -29.12 20.04 -5.57
C LYS A 253 -30.38 20.70 -5.04
#